data_AF-A0A645GNL4-F1
#
_entry.id   AF-A0A645GNL4-F1
#
_cell.length_a   1.000
_cell.length_b   1.000
_cell.length_c   1.000
_cell.angle_alpha   90.00
_cell.angle_beta   90.00
_cell.angle_gamma   90.00
#
_symmetry.space_group_name_H-M   'P 1'
#
loop_
_entity.id
_entity.type
_entity.pdbx_description
1 polymer ?
#
loop_
_entity_poly.entity_id
_entity_poly.type
_entity_poly.pdbx_seq_one_letter_code
_entity_poly.pdbx_strand_id
1 'polypeptide(L)'
;MVLGSLHRTGPFRWDLPQNINALLRQIGLMIFLACVGLATGPAFISQALSITGLKLVGLSAVSLVLGGAILLAGARLIGLSAQRAVGGFAGFVGQPAVLSYANTLVNDERIDSAYGALFALGTVVKILLVQVIALS
;
A
#
# COMPACT_ATOMS: atom_id res chain seq x y z
N MET A 1 -11.11 -16.22 8.14
CA MET A 1 -11.40 -15.31 9.27
C MET A 1 -12.11 -16.08 10.37
N VAL A 2 -11.39 -16.87 11.17
CA VAL A 2 -11.98 -17.61 12.31
C VAL A 2 -11.94 -16.77 13.58
N LEU A 3 -10.86 -16.01 13.79
CA LEU A 3 -10.69 -15.16 14.96
C LEU A 3 -11.54 -13.87 14.92
N GLY A 4 -11.84 -13.35 13.72
CA GLY A 4 -12.73 -12.19 13.57
C GLY A 4 -14.22 -12.50 13.74
N SER A 5 -14.64 -13.76 13.52
CA SER A 5 -16.01 -14.19 13.83
C SER A 5 -16.20 -14.46 15.32
N LEU A 6 -15.13 -14.86 16.03
CA LEU A 6 -15.09 -14.89 17.48
C LEU A 6 -14.82 -13.47 18.02
N HIS A 7 -15.85 -12.62 18.00
CA HIS A 7 -15.82 -11.29 18.65
C HIS A 7 -15.34 -11.36 20.12
N ARG A 8 -15.43 -12.54 20.75
CA ARG A 8 -15.07 -12.78 22.15
C ARG A 8 -14.55 -14.20 22.36
N THR A 9 -13.38 -14.35 22.95
CA THR A 9 -12.95 -15.61 23.61
C THR A 9 -12.85 -15.34 25.12
N GLY A 10 -13.94 -15.55 25.85
CA GLY A 10 -13.99 -15.32 27.30
C GLY A 10 -13.90 -13.83 27.72
N PRO A 11 -12.99 -13.43 28.62
CA PRO A 11 -12.83 -12.03 29.04
C PRO A 11 -12.15 -11.14 27.97
N PHE A 12 -11.52 -11.74 26.96
CA PHE A 12 -10.83 -11.01 25.88
C PHE A 12 -11.83 -10.60 24.79
N ARG A 13 -11.93 -9.28 24.54
CA ARG A 13 -12.58 -8.73 23.34
C ARG A 13 -11.51 -8.57 22.26
N TRP A 14 -11.71 -9.23 21.13
CA TRP A 14 -10.79 -9.15 19.99
C TRP A 14 -11.06 -7.94 19.10
N ASP A 15 -12.14 -7.20 19.37
CA ASP A 15 -12.43 -5.93 18.74
C ASP A 15 -11.47 -4.87 19.26
N LEU A 16 -10.55 -4.45 18.39
CA LEU A 16 -9.64 -3.36 18.69
C LEU A 16 -10.38 -2.03 18.50
N PRO A 17 -10.46 -1.18 19.54
CA PRO A 17 -10.97 0.18 19.40
C PRO A 17 -10.27 0.93 18.25
N GLN A 18 -11.03 1.70 17.48
CA GLN A 18 -10.52 2.28 16.23
C GLN A 18 -9.37 3.26 16.44
N ASN A 19 -9.35 3.95 17.57
CA ASN A 19 -8.24 4.80 18.01
C ASN A 19 -6.97 3.98 18.29
N ILE A 20 -7.08 2.82 18.93
CA ILE A 20 -5.93 1.94 19.21
C ILE A 20 -5.38 1.37 17.91
N ASN A 21 -6.25 0.95 16.99
CA ASN A 21 -5.84 0.45 15.67
C ASN A 21 -5.07 1.54 14.87
N ALA A 22 -5.61 2.77 14.83
CA ALA A 22 -4.94 3.89 14.17
C ALA A 22 -3.54 4.17 14.75
N LEU A 23 -3.42 4.20 16.08
CA LEU A 23 -2.14 4.40 16.78
C LEU A 23 -1.13 3.28 16.45
N LEU A 24 -1.55 2.02 16.51
CA LEU A 24 -0.69 0.88 16.20
C LEU A 24 -0.19 0.92 14.76
N ARG A 25 -1.05 1.27 13.79
CA ARG A 25 -0.65 1.44 12.40
C ARG A 25 0.37 2.55 12.24
N GLN A 26 0.19 3.68 12.91
CA GLN A 26 1.10 4.82 12.81
C GLN A 26 2.47 4.51 13.41
N ILE A 27 2.51 3.84 14.58
CA ILE A 27 3.76 3.38 15.20
C ILE A 27 4.45 2.36 14.29
N GLY A 28 3.70 1.38 13.79
CA GLY A 28 4.23 0.38 12.85
C GLY A 28 4.81 1.01 11.59
N LEU A 29 4.13 2.00 11.01
CA LEU A 29 4.62 2.73 9.84
C LEU A 29 5.90 3.53 10.14
N MET A 30 5.97 4.20 11.30
CA MET A 30 7.17 4.94 11.72
C MET A 30 8.38 4.00 11.86
N ILE A 31 8.21 2.87 12.55
CA ILE A 31 9.27 1.87 12.72
C ILE A 31 9.66 1.28 11.36
N PHE A 32 8.68 0.90 10.54
CA PHE A 32 8.92 0.38 9.19
C PHE A 32 9.75 1.33 8.34
N LEU A 33 9.38 2.62 8.32
CA LEU A 33 10.08 3.63 7.53
C LEU A 33 11.52 3.85 8.05
N ALA A 34 11.71 3.87 9.36
CA ALA A 34 13.04 3.95 9.97
C ALA A 34 13.91 2.75 9.59
N CYS A 35 13.38 1.53 9.68
CA CYS A 35 14.11 0.31 9.32
C CYS A 35 14.44 0.26 7.82
N VAL A 36 13.48 0.57 6.94
CA VAL A 36 13.70 0.61 5.48
C VAL A 36 14.75 1.65 5.11
N GLY A 37 14.69 2.84 5.71
CA GLY A 37 15.66 3.90 5.49
C GLY A 37 17.08 3.48 5.90
N LEU A 38 17.24 2.86 7.07
CA LEU A 38 18.53 2.34 7.53
C LEU A 38 19.04 1.19 6.65
N ALA A 39 18.18 0.27 6.23
CA ALA A 39 18.55 -0.89 5.43
C ALA A 39 18.94 -0.53 3.99
N THR A 40 18.25 0.45 3.38
CA THR A 40 18.46 0.83 1.98
C THR A 40 19.40 2.04 1.79
N GLY A 41 19.66 2.81 2.85
CA GLY A 41 20.42 4.06 2.82
C GLY A 41 21.79 3.98 2.13
N PRO A 42 22.68 3.04 2.51
CA PRO A 42 24.02 2.95 1.89
C PRO A 42 23.98 2.66 0.38
N ALA A 43 23.09 1.77 -0.05
CA ALA A 43 22.91 1.42 -1.46
C ALA A 43 22.23 2.57 -2.25
N PHE A 44 21.35 3.32 -1.59
CA PHE A 44 20.73 4.50 -2.18
C PHE A 44 21.77 5.59 -2.44
N ILE A 45 22.62 5.92 -1.46
CA ILE A 45 23.63 6.99 -1.63
C ILE A 45 24.61 6.67 -2.77
N SER A 46 25.01 5.41 -2.91
CA SER A 46 25.96 5.02 -3.96
C SER A 46 25.36 4.98 -5.36
N GLN A 47 24.05 4.74 -5.49
CA GLN A 47 23.41 4.47 -6.78
C GLN A 47 22.37 5.50 -7.21
N ALA A 48 21.77 6.27 -6.30
CA ALA A 48 20.63 7.14 -6.61
C ALA A 48 20.97 8.24 -7.64
N LEU A 49 22.19 8.78 -7.57
CA LEU A 49 22.67 9.81 -8.49
C LEU A 49 23.48 9.26 -9.66
N SER A 50 23.61 7.93 -9.77
CA SER A 50 24.20 7.34 -10.97
C SER A 50 23.24 7.49 -12.15
N ILE A 51 23.77 7.49 -13.37
CA ILE A 51 22.93 7.55 -14.59
C ILE A 51 21.91 6.42 -14.62
N THR A 52 22.29 5.24 -14.14
CA THR A 52 21.40 4.09 -14.03
C THR A 52 20.32 4.33 -12.98
N GLY A 53 20.67 4.85 -11.79
CA GLY A 53 19.70 5.21 -10.75
C GLY A 53 18.68 6.23 -11.24
N LEU A 54 19.14 7.28 -11.92
CA LEU A 54 18.25 8.32 -12.44
C LEU A 54 17.31 7.79 -13.53
N LYS A 55 17.80 6.89 -14.41
CA LYS A 55 16.95 6.19 -15.39
C LYS A 55 15.87 5.33 -14.72
N LEU A 56 16.22 4.61 -13.65
CA LEU A 56 15.26 3.80 -12.90
C LEU A 56 14.21 4.66 -12.18
N VAL A 57 14.62 5.80 -11.61
CA VAL A 57 13.69 6.77 -11.02
C VAL A 57 12.74 7.32 -12.09
N GLY A 58 13.26 7.70 -13.26
CA GLY A 58 12.44 8.17 -14.37
C GLY A 58 11.42 7.12 -14.84
N LEU A 59 11.88 5.89 -15.06
CA LEU A 59 11.01 4.79 -15.49
C LEU A 59 9.92 4.48 -14.46
N SER A 60 10.28 4.45 -13.17
CA SER A 60 9.32 4.19 -12.09
C SER A 60 8.31 5.33 -11.94
N ALA A 61 8.73 6.59 -12.07
CA ALA A 61 7.85 7.75 -12.05
C ALA A 61 6.83 7.72 -13.21
N VAL A 62 7.30 7.45 -14.43
CA VAL A 62 6.42 7.33 -15.62
C VAL A 62 5.44 6.17 -15.43
N SER A 63 5.92 5.01 -14.99
CA SER A 63 5.08 3.83 -14.76
C SER A 63 4.01 4.10 -13.68
N LEU A 64 4.37 4.81 -12.61
CA LEU A 64 3.45 5.22 -11.56
C LEU A 64 2.37 6.17 -12.08
N VAL A 65 2.76 7.19 -12.84
CA VAL A 65 1.81 8.17 -13.39
C VAL A 65 0.84 7.49 -14.36
N LEU A 66 1.35 6.67 -15.28
CA LEU A 66 0.51 5.97 -16.26
C LEU A 66 -0.43 4.96 -15.60
N GLY A 67 0.11 4.05 -14.77
CA GLY A 67 -0.69 3.05 -14.08
C GLY A 67 -1.71 3.67 -13.11
N GLY A 68 -1.29 4.74 -12.41
CA GLY A 68 -2.15 5.53 -11.55
C GLY A 68 -3.28 6.21 -12.29
N ALA A 69 -2.98 6.86 -13.41
CA ALA A 69 -3.98 7.52 -14.24
C ALA A 69 -4.99 6.52 -14.80
N ILE A 70 -4.54 5.35 -15.29
CA ILE A 70 -5.42 4.28 -15.77
C ILE A 70 -6.34 3.79 -14.66
N LEU A 71 -5.80 3.53 -13.47
CA LEU A 71 -6.58 3.08 -12.33
C LEU A 71 -7.63 4.11 -11.90
N LEU A 72 -7.24 5.38 -11.78
CA LEU A 72 -8.14 6.45 -11.36
C LEU A 72 -9.20 6.77 -12.44
N ALA A 73 -8.83 6.72 -13.72
CA ALA A 73 -9.76 6.85 -14.83
C ALA A 73 -10.76 5.70 -14.83
N GLY A 74 -10.29 4.45 -14.73
CA GLY A 74 -11.13 3.27 -14.60
C GLY A 74 -12.08 3.37 -13.41
N ALA A 75 -11.59 3.82 -12.26
CA ALA A 75 -12.39 4.03 -11.07
C ALA A 75 -13.51 5.06 -11.27
N ARG A 76 -13.22 6.16 -12.00
CA ARG A 76 -14.25 7.14 -12.36
C ARG A 76 -15.26 6.58 -13.36
N LEU A 77 -14.83 5.83 -14.36
CA LEU A 77 -15.71 5.24 -15.38
C LEU A 77 -16.72 4.27 -14.77
N ILE A 78 -16.33 3.50 -13.75
CA ILE A 78 -17.22 2.57 -13.05
C ILE A 78 -17.96 3.20 -11.86
N GLY A 79 -17.82 4.52 -11.65
CA GLY A 79 -18.53 5.25 -10.60
C GLY A 79 -18.10 4.89 -9.17
N LEU A 80 -16.83 4.52 -8.95
CA LEU A 80 -16.31 4.33 -7.59
C LEU A 80 -16.30 5.65 -6.81
N SER A 81 -16.55 5.58 -5.51
CA SER A 81 -16.36 6.75 -4.65
C SER A 81 -14.88 7.14 -4.57
N ALA A 82 -14.62 8.41 -4.27
CA ALA A 82 -13.28 8.94 -4.08
C ALA A 82 -12.47 8.12 -3.05
N GLN A 83 -13.10 7.71 -1.95
CA GLN A 83 -12.48 6.91 -0.89
C GLN A 83 -11.99 5.56 -1.40
N ARG A 84 -12.81 4.85 -2.19
CA ARG A 84 -12.41 3.56 -2.79
C ARG A 84 -11.33 3.75 -3.86
N ALA A 85 -11.43 4.81 -4.65
CA ALA A 85 -10.43 5.11 -5.68
C ALA A 85 -9.05 5.41 -5.06
N VAL A 86 -9.00 6.23 -4.01
CA VAL A 86 -7.76 6.57 -3.30
C VAL A 86 -7.19 5.36 -2.54
N GLY A 87 -8.04 4.59 -1.85
CA GLY A 87 -7.62 3.35 -1.20
C GLY A 87 -7.06 2.34 -2.19
N GLY A 88 -7.75 2.17 -3.33
CA GLY A 88 -7.30 1.32 -4.43
C GLY A 88 -5.98 1.79 -5.03
N PHE A 89 -5.80 3.10 -5.24
CA PHE A 89 -4.54 3.67 -5.71
C PHE A 89 -3.39 3.38 -4.74
N ALA A 90 -3.59 3.58 -3.43
CA ALA A 90 -2.60 3.23 -2.41
C ALA A 90 -2.26 1.73 -2.43
N GLY A 91 -3.26 0.87 -2.65
CA GLY A 91 -3.08 -0.59 -2.77
C GLY A 91 -2.33 -1.02 -4.03
N PHE A 92 -2.61 -0.36 -5.16
CA PHE A 92 -1.92 -0.56 -6.43
C PHE A 92 -0.43 -0.22 -6.35
N VAL A 93 -0.11 0.95 -5.78
CA VAL A 93 1.28 1.34 -5.49
C VAL A 93 1.89 0.39 -4.46
N GLY A 94 1.07 -0.10 -3.53
CA GLY A 94 1.49 -0.98 -2.44
C GLY A 94 2.29 -0.24 -1.37
N GLN A 95 1.94 1.04 -1.15
CA GLN A 95 2.66 1.92 -0.22
C GLN A 95 1.76 2.30 0.97
N PRO A 96 1.99 1.73 2.17
CA PRO A 96 1.20 2.05 3.36
C PRO A 96 1.29 3.53 3.79
N ALA A 97 2.36 4.25 3.42
CA ALA A 97 2.43 5.69 3.70
C ALA A 97 1.34 6.50 2.95
N VAL A 98 1.02 6.13 1.71
CA VAL A 98 -0.05 6.77 0.93
C VAL A 98 -1.42 6.47 1.56
N LEU A 99 -1.63 5.24 2.02
CA LEU A 99 -2.82 4.84 2.75
C LEU A 99 -2.99 5.63 4.06
N SER A 100 -1.91 5.78 4.84
CA SER A 100 -1.95 6.54 6.09
C SER A 100 -2.29 8.00 5.82
N TYR A 101 -1.71 8.60 4.78
CA TYR A 101 -2.02 9.98 4.40
C TYR A 101 -3.49 10.15 3.99
N ALA A 102 -4.04 9.23 3.19
CA ALA A 102 -5.46 9.25 2.83
C ALA A 102 -6.37 9.22 4.06
N ASN A 103 -6.04 8.38 5.04
CA ASN A 103 -6.78 8.28 6.31
C ASN A 103 -6.69 9.54 7.18
N THR A 104 -5.62 10.36 7.05
CA THR A 104 -5.58 11.66 7.74
C THR A 104 -6.51 12.70 7.13
N LEU A 105 -6.85 12.56 5.85
CA LEU A 105 -7.77 13.47 5.15
C LEU A 105 -9.23 13.09 5.42
N VAL A 106 -9.55 11.81 5.27
CA VAL A 106 -10.89 11.27 5.48
C VAL A 106 -10.77 9.91 6.15
N ASN A 107 -11.37 9.77 7.33
CA ASN A 107 -11.41 8.49 8.05
C ASN A 107 -12.64 7.69 7.59
N ASP A 108 -12.46 6.85 6.58
CA ASP A 108 -13.51 6.04 5.96
C ASP A 108 -12.99 4.62 5.69
N GLU A 109 -13.69 3.62 6.22
CA GLU A 109 -13.35 2.18 6.12
C GLU A 109 -13.21 1.70 4.66
N ARG A 110 -13.88 2.37 3.72
CA ARG A 110 -13.79 2.07 2.29
C ARG A 110 -12.38 2.27 1.74
N ILE A 111 -11.57 3.14 2.35
CA ILE A 111 -10.17 3.37 1.96
C ILE A 111 -9.35 2.13 2.32
N ASP A 112 -9.42 1.69 3.59
CA ASP A 112 -8.66 0.54 4.07
C ASP A 112 -9.09 -0.76 3.37
N SER A 113 -10.39 -0.93 3.13
CA SER A 113 -10.92 -2.09 2.39
C SER A 113 -10.41 -2.14 0.94
N ALA A 114 -10.46 -1.01 0.21
CA ALA A 114 -9.98 -0.96 -1.16
C ALA A 114 -8.45 -1.15 -1.27
N TYR A 115 -7.70 -0.60 -0.31
CA TYR A 115 -6.27 -0.85 -0.20
C TYR A 115 -5.96 -2.32 0.00
N GLY A 116 -6.61 -2.96 0.99
CA GLY A 116 -6.36 -4.37 1.31
C GLY A 116 -6.62 -5.28 0.11
N ALA A 117 -7.72 -5.05 -0.61
CA ALA A 117 -8.08 -5.82 -1.79
C ALA A 117 -7.05 -5.67 -2.93
N LEU A 118 -6.73 -4.44 -3.34
CA LEU A 118 -5.78 -4.22 -4.45
C LEU A 118 -4.35 -4.58 -4.08
N PHE A 119 -3.93 -4.38 -2.82
CA PHE A 119 -2.61 -4.77 -2.36
C PHE A 119 -2.43 -6.29 -2.41
N ALA A 120 -3.40 -7.05 -1.91
CA ALA A 120 -3.36 -8.51 -1.93
C ALA A 120 -3.35 -9.05 -3.38
N LEU A 121 -4.27 -8.58 -4.22
CA LEU A 121 -4.34 -8.95 -5.63
C LEU A 121 -3.03 -8.59 -6.35
N GLY A 122 -2.57 -7.36 -6.19
CA GLY A 122 -1.35 -6.86 -6.82
C GLY A 122 -0.12 -7.66 -6.40
N THR A 123 -0.04 -8.08 -5.14
CA THR A 123 1.06 -8.92 -4.64
C THR A 123 1.03 -10.30 -5.29
N VAL A 124 -0.13 -10.95 -5.39
CA VAL A 124 -0.28 -12.24 -6.07
C VAL A 124 0.15 -12.13 -7.53
N VAL A 125 -0.34 -11.13 -8.26
CA VAL A 125 0.02 -10.91 -9.67
C VAL A 125 1.52 -10.65 -9.83
N LYS A 126 2.12 -9.83 -8.96
CA LYS A 126 3.58 -9.57 -8.97
C LYS A 126 4.38 -10.87 -8.79
N ILE A 127 4.00 -11.72 -7.84
CA ILE A 127 4.68 -13.01 -7.60
C ILE A 127 4.60 -13.90 -8.85
N LEU A 128 3.41 -14.02 -9.45
CA LEU A 128 3.21 -14.83 -10.65
C LEU A 128 4.02 -14.29 -11.85
N LEU A 129 4.03 -12.97 -12.06
CA LEU A 129 4.80 -12.34 -13.13
C LEU A 129 6.31 -12.56 -12.95
N VAL A 130 6.83 -12.43 -11.73
CA VAL A 130 8.24 -12.71 -11.44
C VAL A 130 8.58 -14.17 -11.76
N GLN A 131 7.70 -15.11 -11.43
CA GLN A 131 7.91 -16.52 -11.78
C GLN A 131 7.93 -16.74 -13.29
N VAL A 132 7.01 -16.13 -14.04
CA VAL A 132 6.99 -16.23 -15.52
C VAL A 132 8.28 -15.67 -16.12
N ILE A 133 8.72 -14.50 -15.67
CA ILE A 133 9.96 -13.85 -16.16
C ILE A 133 11.20 -14.66 -15.76
N ALA A 134 11.22 -15.26 -14.59
CA ALA A 134 12.36 -16.04 -14.11
C ALA A 134 12.45 -17.44 -14.78
N LEU A 135 11.33 -17.98 -15.24
CA LEU A 135 11.25 -19.29 -15.89
C LEU A 135 11.34 -19.21 -17.42
N SER A 136 11.20 -18.00 -18.00
CA SER A 136 11.40 -17.70 -19.43
C SER A 136 12.87 -17.41 -19.74
#